data_AF-A0ABD5WQ10-F1
#
_entry.id   AF-A0ABD5WQ10-F1
#
_cell.length_a   1.000
_cell.length_b   1.000
_cell.length_c   1.000
_cell.angle_alpha   90.00
_cell.angle_beta   90.00
_cell.angle_gamma   90.00
#
_symmetry.space_group_name_H-M   'P 1'
#
loop_
_entity.id
_entity.type
_entity.pdbx_description
1 polymer ?
#
loop_
_entity_poly.entity_id
_entity_poly.type
_entity_poly.pdbx_seq_one_letter_code
_entity_poly.pdbx_strand_id
1 'polypeptide(L)'
;MVRSNRPARRWRVALLALAALAVTLVARRLRRAVARARDVPLSPLTAGWRVGADYPERRGIVADGEVAGEMDDVADYASPTFDPTALAPAVRDFYERTADYGLAYRVRWHPRSASARPSPAASPVESSS
;
A
#
# COMPACT_ATOMS: atom_id res chain seq x y z
N MET A 1 -41.64 36.76 -34.41
CA MET A 1 -40.30 37.02 -33.83
C MET A 1 -39.91 35.81 -32.97
N VAL A 2 -39.17 34.85 -33.53
CA VAL A 2 -38.84 33.58 -32.86
C VAL A 2 -37.62 33.80 -31.97
N ARG A 3 -37.82 33.88 -30.64
CA ARG A 3 -36.73 33.89 -29.66
C ARG A 3 -36.05 32.51 -29.68
N SER A 4 -34.89 32.45 -30.31
CA SER A 4 -34.05 31.27 -30.40
C SER A 4 -33.46 30.92 -29.02
N ASN A 5 -34.17 30.07 -28.27
CA ASN A 5 -33.73 29.60 -26.95
C ASN A 5 -32.63 28.51 -27.04
N ARG A 6 -31.64 28.72 -27.92
CA ARG A 6 -30.56 27.75 -28.22
C ARG A 6 -29.25 27.87 -27.38
N PRO A 7 -28.95 28.92 -26.60
CA PRO A 7 -27.63 29.00 -25.96
C PRO A 7 -27.50 28.00 -24.81
N ALA A 8 -28.50 27.88 -23.93
CA ALA A 8 -28.41 27.08 -22.70
C ALA A 8 -28.15 25.58 -22.96
N ARG A 9 -28.69 25.02 -24.05
CA ARG A 9 -28.48 23.60 -24.41
C ARG A 9 -27.06 23.34 -24.93
N ARG A 10 -26.47 24.28 -25.67
CA ARG A 10 -25.10 24.17 -26.18
C ARG A 10 -24.06 24.23 -25.06
N TRP A 11 -24.27 25.11 -24.08
CA TRP A 11 -23.40 25.20 -22.90
C TRP A 11 -23.47 23.95 -22.02
N ARG A 12 -24.67 23.38 -21.80
CA ARG A 12 -24.82 22.11 -21.07
C ARG A 12 -24.10 20.95 -21.77
N VAL A 13 -24.24 20.84 -23.10
CA VAL A 13 -23.53 19.81 -23.89
C VAL A 13 -22.01 20.01 -23.83
N ALA A 14 -21.54 21.26 -23.93
CA ALA A 14 -20.12 21.57 -23.82
C ALA A 14 -19.55 21.21 -22.44
N LEU A 15 -20.26 21.53 -21.35
CA LEU A 15 -19.86 21.17 -19.98
C LEU A 15 -19.82 19.66 -19.77
N LEU A 16 -20.82 18.91 -20.26
CA LEU A 16 -20.83 17.45 -20.18
C LEU A 16 -19.66 16.84 -20.97
N ALA A 17 -19.34 17.36 -22.15
CA ALA A 17 -18.20 16.91 -22.94
C ALA A 17 -16.86 17.17 -22.22
N LEU A 18 -16.73 18.33 -21.58
CA LEU A 18 -15.54 18.69 -20.78
C LEU A 18 -15.39 17.80 -19.54
N ALA A 19 -16.49 17.52 -18.82
CA ALA A 19 -16.49 16.61 -17.69
C ALA A 19 -16.13 15.17 -18.10
N ALA A 20 -16.71 14.67 -19.20
CA ALA A 20 -16.38 13.36 -19.74
C ALA A 20 -14.91 13.26 -20.17
N LEU A 21 -14.37 14.32 -20.80
CA LEU A 21 -12.95 14.40 -21.15
C LEU A 21 -12.06 14.35 -19.90
N ALA A 22 -12.38 15.13 -18.87
CA ALA A 22 -11.65 15.13 -17.60
C ALA A 22 -11.65 13.75 -16.93
N VAL A 23 -12.81 13.09 -16.82
CA VAL A 23 -12.93 11.73 -16.28
C VAL A 23 -12.10 10.74 -17.09
N THR A 24 -12.13 10.84 -18.42
CA THR A 24 -11.36 9.95 -19.31
C THR A 24 -9.86 10.13 -19.11
N LEU A 25 -9.39 11.38 -18.96
CA LEU A 25 -7.99 11.69 -18.70
C LEU A 25 -7.53 11.16 -17.34
N VAL A 26 -8.34 11.36 -16.28
CA VAL A 26 -8.06 10.83 -14.93
C VAL A 26 -8.02 9.31 -14.96
N ALA A 27 -9.01 8.65 -15.56
CA ALA A 27 -9.04 7.20 -15.70
C ALA A 27 -7.80 6.68 -16.46
N ARG A 28 -7.39 7.36 -17.54
CA ARG A 28 -6.19 6.98 -18.30
C ARG A 28 -4.92 7.15 -17.46
N ARG A 29 -4.82 8.20 -16.66
CA ARG A 29 -3.69 8.42 -15.74
C ARG A 29 -3.64 7.35 -14.66
N LEU A 30 -4.76 7.01 -14.04
CA LEU A 30 -4.84 5.95 -13.04
C LEU A 30 -4.48 4.58 -13.62
N ARG A 31 -5.01 4.22 -14.80
CA ARG A 31 -4.66 2.95 -15.46
C ARG A 31 -3.17 2.85 -15.76
N ARG A 32 -2.54 3.95 -16.21
CA ARG A 32 -1.08 3.98 -16.44
C ARG A 32 -0.28 3.83 -15.16
N ALA A 33 -0.71 4.46 -14.07
CA ALA A 33 -0.06 4.30 -12.77
C ALA A 33 -0.15 2.86 -12.27
N VAL A 34 -1.33 2.25 -12.36
CA VAL A 34 -1.54 0.83 -12.00
C VAL A 34 -0.71 -0.10 -12.88
N ALA A 35 -0.65 0.13 -14.19
CA ALA A 35 0.16 -0.68 -15.10
C ALA A 35 1.65 -0.64 -14.71
N ARG A 36 2.21 0.56 -14.46
CA ARG A 36 3.61 0.67 -14.01
C ARG A 36 3.86 0.02 -12.65
N ALA A 37 2.89 0.07 -11.75
CA ALA A 37 3.02 -0.59 -10.45
C ALA A 37 3.03 -2.12 -10.57
N ARG A 38 2.36 -2.69 -11.60
CA ARG A 38 2.38 -4.14 -11.88
C ARG A 38 3.72 -4.64 -12.41
N ASP A 39 4.49 -3.78 -13.08
CA ASP A 39 5.81 -4.13 -13.59
C ASP A 39 6.89 -4.12 -12.49
N VAL A 40 6.56 -3.64 -11.28
CA VAL A 40 7.44 -3.77 -10.12
C VAL A 40 7.19 -5.15 -9.51
N PRO A 41 8.24 -5.96 -9.25
CA PRO A 41 8.11 -7.28 -8.64
C PRO A 41 7.79 -7.17 -7.14
N LEU A 42 6.64 -6.57 -6.82
CA LEU A 42 6.09 -6.51 -5.47
C LEU A 42 5.25 -7.75 -5.21
N SER A 43 4.98 -8.00 -3.93
CA SER A 43 4.03 -9.03 -3.51
C SER A 43 2.69 -8.91 -4.27
N PRO A 44 2.06 -10.03 -4.65
CA PRO A 44 0.72 -10.02 -5.26
C PRO A 44 -0.36 -9.53 -4.28
N LEU A 45 -0.03 -9.43 -2.99
CA LEU A 45 -0.91 -8.89 -1.96
C LEU A 45 -1.05 -7.38 -2.14
N THR A 46 -2.26 -6.96 -2.47
CA THR A 46 -2.60 -5.54 -2.67
C THR A 46 -3.67 -5.12 -1.66
N ALA A 47 -3.55 -3.90 -1.15
CA ALA A 47 -4.59 -3.27 -0.34
C ALA A 47 -5.08 -2.00 -1.06
N GLY A 48 -6.30 -2.03 -1.59
CA GLY A 48 -6.94 -0.85 -2.16
C GLY A 48 -7.52 0.10 -1.11
N TRP A 49 -7.55 -0.33 0.15
CA TRP A 49 -8.14 0.38 1.29
C TRP A 49 -7.38 0.09 2.59
N ARG A 50 -7.96 0.45 3.74
CA ARG A 50 -7.40 0.28 5.09
C ARG A 50 -6.78 -1.10 5.31
N VAL A 51 -5.49 -1.11 5.65
CA VAL A 51 -4.79 -2.27 6.23
C VAL A 51 -4.94 -2.16 7.75
N GLY A 52 -5.74 -3.05 8.32
CA GLY A 52 -5.99 -3.14 9.77
C GLY A 52 -5.52 -4.50 10.28
N ALA A 53 -5.63 -4.71 11.60
CA ALA A 53 -5.26 -5.98 12.22
C ALA A 53 -5.99 -7.18 11.60
N ASP A 54 -7.22 -6.99 11.11
CA ASP A 54 -8.07 -7.98 10.46
C ASP A 54 -7.79 -8.17 8.95
N TYR A 55 -6.76 -7.52 8.41
CA TYR A 55 -6.40 -7.63 6.99
C TYR A 55 -6.03 -9.06 6.55
N PRO A 56 -5.22 -9.82 7.33
CA PRO A 56 -4.85 -11.19 6.96
C PRO A 56 -6.07 -12.09 6.77
N GLU A 57 -7.03 -12.03 7.67
CA GLU A 57 -8.29 -12.80 7.66
C GLU A 57 -9.13 -12.43 6.43
N ARG A 58 -9.30 -11.13 6.16
CA ARG A 58 -10.06 -10.66 4.97
C ARG A 58 -9.41 -11.08 3.66
N ARG A 59 -8.11 -11.33 3.64
CA ARG A 59 -7.35 -11.74 2.45
C ARG A 59 -7.11 -13.25 2.39
N GLY A 60 -7.52 -14.01 3.40
CA GLY A 60 -7.28 -15.45 3.47
C GLY A 60 -5.78 -15.80 3.49
N ILE A 61 -4.96 -14.94 4.10
CA ILE A 61 -3.51 -15.12 4.23
C ILE A 61 -3.10 -15.37 5.68
N VAL A 62 -4.02 -15.94 6.46
CA VAL A 62 -3.77 -16.34 7.84
C VAL A 62 -2.91 -17.60 7.80
N ALA A 63 -1.82 -17.61 8.55
CA ALA A 63 -1.06 -18.82 8.79
C ALA A 63 -1.81 -19.70 9.79
N ASP A 64 -1.77 -21.02 9.61
CA ASP A 64 -2.28 -21.93 10.62
C ASP A 64 -1.31 -21.94 11.81
N GLY A 65 -1.77 -21.51 12.98
CA GLY A 65 -0.97 -21.49 14.21
C GLY A 65 -0.38 -20.11 14.55
N GLU A 66 0.51 -20.10 15.54
CA GLU A 66 1.20 -18.90 15.98
C GLU A 66 2.39 -18.59 15.07
N VAL A 67 2.47 -17.36 14.57
CA VAL A 67 3.59 -16.91 13.73
C VAL A 67 4.73 -16.47 14.64
N ALA A 68 5.81 -17.25 14.69
CA ALA A 68 6.95 -16.98 15.55
C ALA A 68 7.84 -15.83 15.06
N GLY A 69 7.91 -15.61 13.74
CA GLY A 69 8.75 -14.58 13.14
C GLY A 69 8.29 -14.14 11.76
N GLU A 70 9.01 -13.20 11.16
CA GLU A 70 8.76 -12.77 9.78
C GLU A 70 9.09 -13.87 8.74
N MET A 71 9.92 -14.85 9.12
CA MET A 71 10.31 -16.00 8.31
C MET A 71 10.18 -17.29 9.13
N ASP A 72 9.78 -18.39 8.51
CA ASP A 72 9.75 -19.71 9.17
C ASP A 72 11.15 -20.33 9.25
N ASP A 73 11.90 -20.29 8.14
CA ASP A 73 13.32 -20.68 8.07
C ASP A 73 14.05 -19.79 7.07
N VAL A 74 15.12 -19.13 7.50
CA VAL A 74 15.96 -18.31 6.60
C VAL A 74 16.64 -19.17 5.52
N ALA A 75 16.81 -20.47 5.78
CA ALA A 75 17.38 -21.40 4.82
C ALA A 75 16.55 -21.54 3.53
N ASP A 76 15.24 -21.32 3.59
CA ASP A 76 14.35 -21.38 2.42
C ASP A 76 14.69 -20.32 1.36
N TYR A 77 15.42 -19.27 1.75
CA TYR A 77 15.87 -18.21 0.86
C TYR A 77 17.25 -18.46 0.23
N ALA A 78 17.87 -19.62 0.48
CA ALA A 78 19.16 -19.99 -0.09
C ALA A 78 19.16 -19.84 -1.63
N SER A 79 20.13 -19.09 -2.15
CA SER A 79 20.27 -18.86 -3.58
C SER A 79 21.73 -18.60 -3.94
N PRO A 80 22.11 -18.62 -5.23
CA PRO A 80 23.49 -18.30 -5.64
C PRO A 80 24.00 -16.93 -5.16
N THR A 81 23.10 -16.02 -4.81
CA THR A 81 23.41 -14.66 -4.32
C THR A 81 23.21 -14.49 -2.81
N PHE A 82 22.70 -15.51 -2.10
CA PHE A 82 22.41 -15.44 -0.68
C PHE A 82 22.76 -16.77 0.00
N ASP A 83 23.75 -16.73 0.89
CA ASP A 83 24.14 -17.84 1.74
C ASP A 83 23.57 -17.64 3.16
N PRO A 84 22.54 -18.40 3.55
CA PRO A 84 21.95 -18.31 4.89
C PRO A 84 22.93 -18.63 6.02
N THR A 85 23.95 -19.46 5.75
CA THR A 85 24.90 -19.90 6.76
C THR A 85 25.96 -18.84 7.09
N ALA A 86 26.15 -17.88 6.18
CA ALA A 86 26.99 -16.71 6.40
C ALA A 86 26.31 -15.64 7.27
N LEU A 87 25.01 -15.78 7.55
CA LEU A 87 24.26 -14.85 8.38
C LEU A 87 24.66 -14.98 9.85
N ALA A 88 24.85 -13.85 10.54
CA ALA A 88 25.12 -13.87 11.97
C ALA A 88 23.94 -14.54 12.72
N PRO A 89 24.19 -15.45 13.68
CA PRO A 89 23.13 -16.18 14.37
C PRO A 89 22.04 -15.29 14.98
N ALA A 90 22.41 -14.11 15.50
CA ALA A 90 21.46 -13.14 16.04
C ALA A 90 20.53 -12.53 14.99
N VAL A 91 20.98 -12.36 13.75
CA VAL A 91 20.14 -11.85 12.65
C VAL A 91 19.20 -12.95 12.18
N ARG A 92 19.67 -14.20 12.12
CA ARG A 92 18.81 -15.37 11.84
C ARG A 92 17.70 -15.48 12.89
N ASP A 93 18.07 -15.51 14.16
CA ASP A 93 17.13 -15.60 15.28
C ASP A 93 16.11 -14.45 15.27
N PHE A 94 16.55 -13.22 14.96
CA PHE A 94 15.64 -12.09 14.82
C PHE A 94 14.56 -12.30 13.76
N TYR A 95 14.90 -12.82 12.58
CA TYR A 95 13.92 -13.04 11.50
C TYR A 95 13.03 -14.25 11.74
N GLU A 96 13.55 -15.32 12.34
CA GLU A 96 12.81 -16.55 12.64
C GLU A 96 11.92 -16.43 13.89
N ARG A 97 12.28 -15.54 14.81
CA ARG A 97 11.58 -15.36 16.09
C ARG A 97 11.22 -13.90 16.38
N THR A 98 10.88 -13.13 15.35
CA THR A 98 10.59 -11.70 15.47
C THR A 98 9.49 -11.40 16.50
N ALA A 99 8.54 -12.31 16.72
CA ALA A 99 7.46 -12.14 17.70
C ALA A 99 7.96 -12.04 19.15
N ASP A 100 9.14 -12.59 19.44
CA ASP A 100 9.76 -12.53 20.77
C ASP A 100 10.40 -11.16 21.06
N TYR A 101 10.56 -10.32 20.03
CA TYR A 101 11.24 -9.04 20.13
C TYR A 101 10.25 -7.88 20.21
N GLY A 102 10.44 -7.01 21.21
CA GLY A 102 9.76 -5.72 21.27
C GLY A 102 10.30 -4.77 20.20
N LEU A 103 9.52 -4.52 19.14
CA LEU A 103 9.89 -3.60 18.06
C LEU A 103 9.33 -2.20 18.29
N ALA A 104 10.20 -1.20 18.35
CA ALA A 104 9.82 0.20 18.35
C ALA A 104 10.46 0.89 17.13
N TYR A 105 9.64 1.59 16.35
CA TYR A 105 10.13 2.34 15.20
C TYR A 105 9.61 3.77 15.19
N ARG A 106 10.40 4.67 14.60
CA ARG A 106 10.00 6.04 14.29
C ARG A 106 10.08 6.25 12.79
N VAL A 107 8.93 6.23 12.12
CA VAL A 107 8.88 6.50 10.69
C VAL A 107 8.85 8.00 10.46
N ARG A 108 9.82 8.49 9.67
CA ARG A 108 9.77 9.82 9.06
C ARG A 108 9.57 9.66 7.56
N TRP A 109 8.35 9.88 7.10
CA TRP A 109 8.07 9.95 5.68
C TRP A 109 8.75 11.18 5.10
N HIS A 110 9.63 10.97 4.13
CA HIS A 110 10.14 12.08 3.33
C HIS A 110 9.07 12.43 2.29
N PRO A 111 8.45 13.63 2.36
CA PRO A 111 7.49 14.01 1.36
C PRO A 111 8.20 14.17 0.01
N ARG A 112 7.79 13.38 -0.98
CA ARG A 112 7.91 13.80 -2.38
C ARG A 112 6.84 14.88 -2.54
N SER A 113 7.22 16.16 -2.34
CA SER A 113 6.40 17.41 -2.38
C SER A 113 4.99 17.35 -3.00
N ALA A 114 3.95 18.07 -2.57
CA ALA A 114 3.79 19.15 -1.58
C ALA A 114 2.31 19.18 -1.13
N SER A 115 2.05 19.05 0.18
CA SER A 115 0.83 19.41 0.94
C SER A 115 0.64 18.48 2.14
N ALA A 116 1.68 18.30 2.95
CA ALA A 116 1.54 17.59 4.21
C ALA A 116 0.97 18.54 5.25
N ARG A 117 -0.31 18.40 5.61
CA ARG A 117 -0.72 18.72 6.98
C ARG A 117 -0.18 17.61 7.88
N PRO A 118 0.39 17.91 9.05
CA PRO A 118 0.65 16.89 10.05
C PRO A 118 -0.69 16.33 10.54
N SER A 119 -0.88 15.01 10.41
CA SER A 119 -1.93 14.30 11.13
C SER A 119 -1.46 14.11 12.58
N PRO A 120 -2.33 14.29 13.59
CA PRO A 120 -1.93 14.19 14.98
C PRO A 120 -1.47 12.77 15.33
N ALA A 121 -0.56 12.74 16.30
CA ALA A 121 0.27 11.63 16.75
C ALA A 121 -0.44 10.26 16.81
N ALA A 122 0.30 9.24 16.37
CA ALA A 122 0.03 7.85 16.75
C ALA A 122 -0.01 7.76 18.27
N SER A 123 -1.14 7.32 18.82
CA SER A 123 -1.26 6.99 20.24
C SER A 123 -0.27 5.89 20.62
N PRO A 124 0.28 5.90 21.85
CA PRO A 124 1.07 4.79 22.34
C PRO A 124 0.17 3.56 22.45
N VAL A 125 0.61 2.43 21.89
CA VAL A 125 0.05 1.13 22.23
C VAL A 125 0.74 0.70 23.52
N GLU A 126 0.12 1.01 24.66
CA GLU A 126 0.46 0.36 25.93
C GLU A 126 -0.10 -1.07 25.88
N SER A 127 0.75 -2.06 25.61
CA SER A 127 0.46 -3.45 25.98
C SER A 127 0.61 -3.56 27.50
N SER A 128 -0.51 -3.70 28.20
CA SER A 128 -0.53 -4.16 29.58
C SER A 128 -0.23 -5.66 29.62
N SER A 129 0.62 -6.01 30.58
CA SER A 129 1.12 -7.35 30.91
C SER A 129 0.05 -8.34 31.35
#